data_AF-A0A8T3APA1-F1
#
_entry.id   AF-A0A8T3APA1-F1
#
_cell.length_a   1.000
_cell.length_b   1.000
_cell.length_c   1.000
_cell.angle_alpha   90.00
_cell.angle_beta   90.00
_cell.angle_gamma   90.00
#
_symmetry.space_group_name_H-M   'P 1'
#
loop_
_entity.id
_entity.type
_entity.pdbx_description
1 polymer ?
#
loop_
_entity_poly.entity_id
_entity_poly.type
_entity_poly.pdbx_seq_one_letter_code
_entity_poly.pdbx_strand_id
1 'polypeptide(L)'
;MGSPASSSAASGGSISSILSLGNRDFLISPSGSKVSVEELEGKTIGLYFGANWYAKCEKFTPLLTEVYQKLKEQGAEFEVVFVSCDEDQSSFEQFHGTMPWVAIPFGDLQSRKILNQRYDIEGIPSLVILSPNGQVLQTNGVELIRRYGSQAFPFTPSRIRELIAEEKANQDSQTLEKLLATNGRDYVIDHGKQVPISNLVGKTIGLFFSALSYPPCAKFTSRLASIYRNLREKHDQFEIVFVSVDKDESSYSQSFSEMPWIALPYNVESTKLLSRYFDVQGIPTLIIIGPDGKTITKEGRNLINLHMEMAYPFTEERLKLLREKMDEEAKNYPSSLNHAGHRHALNLVSENSGGGPFICCECDEQGLGWAYQCLGCGYEIHRKCVREVEGKGTSENSPLPKSSSGL
;
A
#
# COMPACT_ATOMS: atom_id res chain seq x y z
N MET A 1 29.33 -28.80 -7.72
CA MET A 1 29.35 -29.55 -6.45
C MET A 1 29.57 -28.54 -5.35
N GLY A 2 28.48 -28.08 -4.73
CA GLY A 2 28.51 -27.15 -3.60
C GLY A 2 27.58 -27.72 -2.54
N SER A 3 28.14 -28.03 -1.38
CA SER A 3 27.42 -28.62 -0.25
C SER A 3 26.26 -27.74 0.20
N PRO A 4 25.08 -28.29 0.54
CA PRO A 4 24.05 -27.52 1.18
C PRO A 4 24.46 -27.27 2.63
N ALA A 5 24.49 -26.00 3.04
CA ALA A 5 24.60 -25.63 4.44
C ALA A 5 23.41 -26.24 5.19
N SER A 6 23.73 -27.11 6.15
CA SER A 6 22.77 -27.72 7.06
C SER A 6 22.09 -26.64 7.91
N SER A 7 20.80 -26.41 7.66
CA SER A 7 19.94 -25.67 8.58
C SER A 7 19.85 -26.46 9.89
N SER A 8 20.43 -25.94 10.97
CA SER A 8 20.22 -26.50 12.29
C SER A 8 18.75 -26.31 12.67
N ALA A 9 18.04 -27.42 12.86
CA ALA A 9 16.71 -27.41 13.41
C ALA A 9 16.78 -26.86 14.85
N ALA A 10 16.27 -25.65 15.06
CA ALA A 10 16.09 -25.10 16.39
C ALA A 10 15.13 -26.03 17.17
N SER A 11 15.60 -26.55 18.30
CA SER A 11 14.83 -27.38 19.23
C SER A 11 13.54 -26.66 19.61
N GLY A 12 12.38 -27.25 19.29
CA GLY A 12 11.07 -26.70 19.65
C GLY A 12 10.92 -26.62 21.16
N GLY A 13 10.89 -25.40 21.71
CA GLY A 13 10.56 -25.14 23.10
C GLY A 13 9.08 -24.82 23.23
N SER A 14 8.45 -25.14 24.36
CA SER A 14 7.05 -24.83 24.62
C SER A 14 6.78 -23.32 24.61
N ILE A 15 5.51 -22.90 24.47
CA ILE A 15 5.16 -21.47 24.53
C ILE A 15 5.62 -20.84 25.84
N SER A 16 5.55 -21.57 26.95
CA SER A 16 6.06 -21.14 28.25
C SER A 16 7.55 -20.84 28.24
N SER A 17 8.36 -21.61 27.51
CA SER A 17 9.81 -21.34 27.42
C SER A 17 10.16 -20.06 26.66
N ILE A 18 9.23 -19.57 25.84
CA ILE A 18 9.38 -18.34 25.05
C ILE A 18 8.86 -17.15 25.84
N LEU A 19 7.68 -17.33 26.45
CA LEU A 19 6.98 -16.25 27.10
C LEU A 19 7.43 -16.05 28.53
N SER A 20 7.92 -17.03 29.27
CA SER A 20 8.37 -16.90 30.68
C SER A 20 9.83 -16.48 30.81
N LEU A 21 10.18 -15.75 31.88
CA LEU A 21 11.56 -15.35 32.18
C LEU A 21 11.83 -15.32 33.68
N GLY A 22 12.80 -16.12 34.14
CA GLY A 22 13.11 -16.26 35.56
C GLY A 22 11.88 -16.74 36.35
N ASN A 23 11.45 -15.94 37.33
CA ASN A 23 10.26 -16.24 38.14
C ASN A 23 8.96 -15.65 37.57
N ARG A 24 9.00 -15.04 36.38
CA ARG A 24 7.83 -14.41 35.76
C ARG A 24 7.18 -15.40 34.79
N ASP A 25 6.03 -15.92 35.22
CA ASP A 25 5.21 -16.96 34.58
C ASP A 25 3.82 -16.46 34.19
N PHE A 26 3.61 -15.14 34.21
CA PHE A 26 2.34 -14.49 33.89
C PHE A 26 2.47 -13.41 32.81
N LEU A 27 1.33 -13.10 32.19
CA LEU A 27 1.08 -11.97 31.29
C LEU A 27 0.04 -11.05 31.93
N ILE A 28 -0.18 -9.86 31.35
CA ILE A 28 -1.16 -8.89 31.82
C ILE A 28 -2.33 -8.80 30.84
N SER A 29 -3.55 -8.96 31.33
CA SER A 29 -4.77 -8.71 30.55
C SER A 29 -5.01 -7.20 30.35
N PRO A 30 -5.89 -6.79 29.42
CA PRO A 30 -6.26 -5.39 29.27
C PRO A 30 -6.84 -4.75 30.55
N SER A 31 -7.40 -5.55 31.46
CA SER A 31 -7.89 -5.11 32.77
C SER A 31 -6.80 -4.99 33.84
N GLY A 32 -5.54 -5.27 33.50
CA GLY A 32 -4.41 -5.28 34.44
C GLY A 32 -4.27 -6.58 35.26
N SER A 33 -5.11 -7.58 35.03
CA SER A 33 -5.08 -8.85 35.76
C SER A 33 -3.95 -9.76 35.26
N LYS A 34 -3.38 -10.57 36.15
CA LYS A 34 -2.36 -11.56 35.78
C LYS A 34 -3.02 -12.79 35.14
N VAL A 35 -2.49 -13.23 34.01
CA VAL A 35 -2.92 -14.44 33.27
C VAL A 35 -1.74 -15.40 33.24
N SER A 36 -1.94 -16.68 33.58
CA SER A 36 -0.84 -17.65 33.57
C SER A 36 -0.38 -17.92 32.14
N VAL A 37 0.94 -18.01 31.92
CA VAL A 37 1.49 -18.38 30.60
C VAL A 37 1.09 -19.80 30.20
N GLU A 38 0.83 -20.69 31.17
CA GLU A 38 0.35 -22.06 30.91
C GLU A 38 -1.00 -22.08 30.18
N GLU A 39 -1.84 -21.05 30.35
CA GLU A 39 -3.13 -20.92 29.65
C GLU A 39 -2.97 -20.72 28.13
N LEU A 40 -1.76 -20.41 27.67
CA LEU A 40 -1.43 -20.21 26.25
C LEU A 40 -0.82 -21.47 25.61
N GLU A 41 -0.49 -22.51 26.39
CA GLU A 41 0.05 -23.74 25.83
C GLU A 41 -0.96 -24.43 24.89
N GLY A 42 -0.45 -24.99 23.79
CA GLY A 42 -1.29 -25.62 22.76
C GLY A 42 -1.97 -24.65 21.78
N LYS A 43 -1.89 -23.33 22.00
CA LYS A 43 -2.48 -22.31 21.10
C LYS A 43 -1.49 -21.83 20.05
N THR A 44 -2.01 -21.43 18.89
CA THR A 44 -1.24 -20.63 17.93
C THR A 44 -1.10 -19.22 18.50
N ILE A 45 0.13 -18.71 18.61
CA ILE A 45 0.41 -17.42 19.23
C ILE A 45 0.82 -16.38 18.20
N GLY A 46 0.15 -15.23 18.17
CA GLY A 46 0.62 -14.03 17.48
C GLY A 46 1.38 -13.10 18.42
N LEU A 47 2.70 -12.99 18.30
CA LEU A 47 3.50 -11.99 19.00
C LEU A 47 3.40 -10.66 18.27
N TYR A 48 2.61 -9.73 18.81
CA TYR A 48 2.38 -8.42 18.21
C TYR A 48 3.29 -7.35 18.81
N PHE A 49 4.19 -6.80 18.01
CA PHE A 49 5.08 -5.69 18.37
C PHE A 49 4.51 -4.39 17.81
N GLY A 50 4.26 -3.41 18.67
CA GLY A 50 3.64 -2.15 18.30
C GLY A 50 3.74 -1.08 19.39
N ALA A 51 3.33 0.14 19.07
CA ALA A 51 3.33 1.29 19.97
C ALA A 51 2.22 2.29 19.63
N ASN A 52 1.78 3.04 20.62
CA ASN A 52 0.69 4.02 20.57
C ASN A 52 0.99 5.19 19.61
N TRP A 53 2.23 5.65 19.59
CA TRP A 53 2.65 6.86 18.87
C TRP A 53 2.80 6.65 17.35
N TYR A 54 2.71 5.40 16.87
CA TYR A 54 2.97 5.10 15.45
C TYR A 54 1.68 4.88 14.67
N ALA A 55 1.39 5.78 13.72
CA ALA A 55 0.16 5.77 12.93
C ALA A 55 -0.08 4.46 12.13
N LYS A 56 0.98 3.71 11.76
CA LYS A 56 0.77 2.41 11.11
C LYS A 56 0.26 1.34 12.09
N CYS A 57 0.65 1.40 13.36
CA CYS A 57 0.13 0.53 14.41
C CYS A 57 -1.34 0.86 14.69
N GLU A 58 -1.69 2.14 14.79
CA GLU A 58 -3.08 2.60 14.95
C GLU A 58 -4.00 2.07 13.83
N LYS A 59 -3.50 2.02 12.59
CA LYS A 59 -4.25 1.46 11.45
C LYS A 59 -4.32 -0.07 11.44
N PHE A 60 -3.30 -0.75 11.95
CA PHE A 60 -3.23 -2.22 11.90
C PHE A 60 -3.97 -2.89 13.06
N THR A 61 -3.91 -2.33 14.27
CA THR A 61 -4.53 -2.93 15.47
C THR A 61 -6.03 -3.24 15.26
N PRO A 62 -6.87 -2.34 14.70
CA PRO A 62 -8.29 -2.65 14.45
C PRO A 62 -8.50 -3.83 13.50
N LEU A 63 -7.65 -3.97 12.48
CA LEU A 63 -7.71 -5.09 11.55
C LEU A 63 -7.36 -6.42 12.23
N LEU A 64 -6.31 -6.41 13.07
CA LEU A 64 -5.94 -7.58 13.87
C LEU A 64 -7.06 -7.94 14.87
N THR A 65 -7.71 -6.96 15.48
CA THR A 65 -8.87 -7.16 16.37
C THR A 65 -10.04 -7.83 15.65
N GLU A 66 -10.40 -7.38 14.44
CA GLU A 66 -11.46 -8.00 13.62
C GLU A 66 -11.15 -9.48 13.33
N VAL A 67 -9.91 -9.77 12.92
CA VAL A 67 -9.48 -11.15 12.64
C VAL A 67 -9.47 -12.01 13.91
N TYR A 68 -8.95 -11.47 15.01
CA TYR A 68 -8.90 -12.15 16.29
C TYR A 68 -10.30 -12.53 16.79
N GLN A 69 -11.25 -11.59 16.77
CA GLN A 69 -12.64 -11.85 17.16
C GLN A 69 -13.29 -12.92 16.29
N LYS A 70 -13.13 -12.82 14.97
CA LYS A 70 -13.67 -13.81 14.03
C LYS A 70 -13.09 -15.21 14.26
N LEU A 71 -11.80 -15.32 14.58
CA LEU A 71 -11.16 -16.60 14.92
C LEU A 71 -11.67 -17.16 16.25
N LYS A 72 -11.86 -16.32 17.28
CA LYS A 72 -12.47 -16.74 18.55
C LYS A 72 -13.91 -17.23 18.37
N GLU A 73 -14.73 -16.53 17.58
CA GLU A 73 -16.10 -16.94 17.24
C GLU A 73 -16.16 -18.29 16.52
N GLN A 74 -15.12 -18.60 15.74
CA GLN A 74 -14.96 -19.89 15.05
C GLN A 74 -14.39 -21.00 15.95
N GLY A 75 -14.11 -20.71 17.23
CA GLY A 75 -13.51 -21.66 18.17
C GLY A 75 -12.04 -21.98 17.86
N ALA A 76 -11.33 -21.09 17.16
CA ALA A 76 -9.92 -21.29 16.86
C ALA A 76 -9.06 -21.06 18.11
N GLU A 77 -8.11 -21.98 18.35
CA GLU A 77 -7.08 -21.87 19.38
C GLU A 77 -5.98 -20.87 18.95
N PHE A 78 -6.37 -19.60 18.85
CA PHE A 78 -5.50 -18.47 18.52
C PHE A 78 -5.49 -17.46 19.67
N GLU A 79 -4.30 -17.03 20.07
CA GLU A 79 -4.10 -15.96 21.06
C GLU A 79 -3.06 -14.96 20.57
N VAL A 80 -3.21 -13.69 20.94
CA VAL A 80 -2.24 -12.64 20.66
C VAL A 80 -1.53 -12.26 21.95
N VAL A 81 -0.23 -12.00 21.88
CA VAL A 81 0.55 -11.46 23.00
C VAL A 81 1.20 -10.17 22.54
N PHE A 82 0.81 -9.07 23.16
CA PHE A 82 1.36 -7.75 22.87
C PHE A 82 2.73 -7.57 23.53
N VAL A 83 3.70 -7.14 22.72
CA VAL A 83 5.04 -6.77 23.14
C VAL A 83 5.22 -5.29 22.83
N SER A 84 4.95 -4.45 23.83
CA SER A 84 4.95 -3.00 23.67
C SER A 84 6.34 -2.44 23.34
N CYS A 85 6.35 -1.54 22.36
CA CYS A 85 7.48 -0.67 22.00
C CYS A 85 7.25 0.78 22.48
N ASP A 86 6.30 1.01 23.38
CA ASP A 86 6.05 2.32 23.99
C ASP A 86 7.20 2.73 24.92
N GLU A 87 7.37 4.04 25.08
CA GLU A 87 8.46 4.63 25.89
C GLU A 87 8.10 4.73 27.37
N ASP A 88 6.81 4.79 27.70
CA ASP A 88 6.30 4.97 29.05
C ASP A 88 5.06 4.12 29.36
N GLN A 89 4.81 3.92 30.67
CA GLN A 89 3.72 3.10 31.19
C GLN A 89 2.33 3.62 30.80
N SER A 90 2.14 4.94 30.75
CA SER A 90 0.85 5.57 30.44
C SER A 90 0.48 5.32 28.97
N SER A 91 1.43 5.49 28.06
CA SER A 91 1.26 5.17 26.64
C SER A 91 0.93 3.68 26.42
N PHE A 92 1.62 2.79 27.14
CA PHE A 92 1.33 1.36 27.13
C PHE A 92 -0.10 1.05 27.58
N GLU A 93 -0.51 1.54 28.74
CA GLU A 93 -1.85 1.30 29.30
C GLU A 93 -2.96 1.83 28.39
N GLN A 94 -2.77 3.04 27.86
CA GLN A 94 -3.72 3.63 26.91
C GLN A 94 -3.91 2.76 25.68
N PHE A 95 -2.82 2.28 25.08
CA PHE A 95 -2.88 1.53 23.83
C PHE A 95 -3.33 0.08 24.05
N HIS A 96 -2.77 -0.61 25.05
CA HIS A 96 -3.15 -1.98 25.41
C HIS A 96 -4.62 -2.05 25.86
N GLY A 97 -5.14 -1.01 26.52
CA GLY A 97 -6.54 -0.90 26.89
C GLY A 97 -7.52 -0.88 25.69
N THR A 98 -7.04 -0.61 24.47
CA THR A 98 -7.84 -0.71 23.24
C THR A 98 -7.87 -2.12 22.62
N MET A 99 -7.06 -3.04 23.14
CA MET A 99 -6.83 -4.37 22.57
C MET A 99 -7.50 -5.46 23.41
N PRO A 100 -7.99 -6.56 22.81
CA PRO A 100 -8.66 -7.64 23.54
C PRO A 100 -7.71 -8.72 24.09
N TRP A 101 -6.40 -8.59 23.89
CA TRP A 101 -5.42 -9.65 24.16
C TRP A 101 -4.44 -9.32 25.28
N VAL A 102 -3.69 -10.31 25.76
CA VAL A 102 -2.71 -10.17 26.84
C VAL A 102 -1.41 -9.49 26.38
N ALA A 103 -0.60 -9.01 27.32
CA ALA A 103 0.67 -8.36 27.06
C ALA A 103 1.80 -8.85 27.97
N ILE A 104 3.05 -8.75 27.50
CA ILE A 104 4.22 -8.78 28.37
C ILE A 104 4.14 -7.56 29.31
N PRO A 105 4.32 -7.72 30.64
CA PRO A 105 4.30 -6.58 31.55
C PRO A 105 5.27 -5.48 31.07
N PHE A 106 4.82 -4.22 31.03
CA PHE A 106 5.63 -3.12 30.50
C PHE A 106 6.98 -2.96 31.23
N GLY A 107 6.98 -3.13 32.55
CA GLY A 107 8.20 -3.12 33.37
C GLY A 107 9.18 -4.26 33.12
N ASP A 108 8.77 -5.33 32.43
CA ASP A 108 9.64 -6.45 32.06
C ASP A 108 10.44 -6.12 30.79
N LEU A 109 11.34 -5.15 30.93
CA LEU A 109 12.23 -4.67 29.87
C LEU A 109 13.11 -5.80 29.29
N GLN A 110 13.49 -6.78 30.11
CA GLN A 110 14.34 -7.87 29.66
C GLN A 110 13.61 -8.81 28.72
N SER A 111 12.40 -9.26 29.07
CA SER A 111 11.60 -10.13 28.19
C SER A 111 11.30 -9.44 26.86
N ARG A 112 10.90 -8.15 26.90
CA ARG A 112 10.65 -7.37 25.68
C ARG A 112 11.88 -7.28 24.77
N LYS A 113 13.07 -7.03 25.34
CA LYS A 113 14.34 -7.00 24.58
C LYS A 113 14.72 -8.36 24.00
N ILE A 114 14.61 -9.42 24.79
CA ILE A 114 14.92 -10.79 24.34
C ILE A 114 13.99 -11.20 23.20
N LEU A 115 12.68 -10.93 23.30
CA LEU A 115 11.72 -11.24 22.24
C LEU A 115 12.01 -10.45 20.96
N ASN A 116 12.29 -9.15 21.09
CA ASN A 116 12.66 -8.31 19.95
C ASN A 116 13.91 -8.84 19.23
N GLN A 117 14.96 -9.20 19.97
CA GLN A 117 16.19 -9.75 19.41
C GLN A 117 16.00 -11.17 18.83
N ARG A 118 15.26 -12.03 19.52
CA ARG A 118 15.04 -13.43 19.13
C ARG A 118 14.34 -13.55 17.78
N TYR A 119 13.45 -12.61 17.46
CA TYR A 119 12.68 -12.60 16.23
C TYR A 119 13.11 -11.49 15.25
N ASP A 120 14.27 -10.88 15.49
CA ASP A 120 14.89 -9.89 14.61
C ASP A 120 13.92 -8.78 14.17
N ILE A 121 13.27 -8.15 15.15
CA ILE A 121 12.23 -7.14 14.90
C ILE A 121 12.87 -5.82 14.50
N GLU A 122 12.96 -5.58 13.19
CA GLU A 122 13.53 -4.35 12.61
C GLU A 122 12.58 -3.15 12.62
N GLY A 123 11.27 -3.37 12.76
CA GLY A 123 10.28 -2.30 12.70
C GLY A 123 8.89 -2.71 13.23
N ILE A 124 8.04 -1.70 13.41
CA ILE A 124 6.65 -1.87 13.86
C ILE A 124 5.65 -1.28 12.84
N PRO A 125 4.40 -1.76 12.77
CA PRO A 125 3.90 -2.97 13.44
C PRO A 125 4.59 -4.24 12.90
N SER A 126 4.87 -5.21 13.77
CA SER A 126 5.33 -6.55 13.40
C SER A 126 4.51 -7.61 14.11
N LEU A 127 4.24 -8.73 13.43
CA LEU A 127 3.44 -9.83 13.97
C LEU A 127 4.13 -11.15 13.59
N VAL A 128 4.68 -11.83 14.59
CA VAL A 128 5.30 -13.15 14.43
C VAL A 128 4.29 -14.21 14.87
N ILE A 129 4.02 -15.18 14.00
CA ILE A 129 3.11 -16.28 14.30
C ILE A 129 3.91 -17.51 14.72
N LEU A 130 3.60 -18.01 15.92
CA LEU A 130 4.16 -19.22 16.50
C LEU A 130 3.12 -20.34 16.48
N SER A 131 3.60 -21.54 16.18
CA SER A 131 2.83 -22.78 16.34
C SER A 131 2.54 -23.06 17.83
N PRO A 132 1.60 -23.97 18.13
CA PRO A 132 1.36 -24.50 19.47
C PRO A 132 2.61 -24.96 20.24
N ASN A 133 3.66 -25.37 19.53
CA ASN A 133 4.92 -25.86 20.10
C ASN A 133 6.03 -24.80 20.06
N GLY A 134 5.69 -23.51 19.95
CA GLY A 134 6.64 -22.40 19.97
C GLY A 134 7.55 -22.26 18.74
N GLN A 135 7.39 -23.09 17.71
CA GLN A 135 8.11 -22.91 16.45
C GLN A 135 7.53 -21.75 15.65
N VAL A 136 8.39 -20.96 15.00
CA VAL A 136 7.96 -19.88 14.10
C VAL A 136 7.29 -20.46 12.87
N LEU A 137 6.03 -20.10 12.65
CA LEU A 137 5.30 -20.40 11.43
C LEU A 137 5.49 -19.29 10.39
N GLN A 138 5.38 -18.02 10.81
CA GLN A 138 5.44 -16.86 9.92
C GLN A 138 6.07 -15.66 10.64
N THR A 139 6.94 -14.93 9.96
CA THR A 139 7.48 -13.64 10.44
C THR A 139 6.77 -12.43 9.82
N ASN A 140 6.01 -12.64 8.75
CA ASN A 140 5.28 -11.61 8.01
C ASN A 140 3.77 -11.59 8.35
N GLY A 141 3.41 -11.83 9.62
CA GLY A 141 2.01 -11.95 10.04
C GLY A 141 1.15 -10.72 9.72
N VAL A 142 1.72 -9.51 9.76
CA VAL A 142 1.02 -8.27 9.39
C VAL A 142 0.49 -8.34 7.95
N GLU A 143 1.32 -8.82 7.04
CA GLU A 143 0.96 -8.96 5.63
C GLU A 143 -0.12 -10.02 5.42
N LEU A 144 0.01 -11.17 6.10
CA LEU A 144 -0.99 -12.24 6.02
C LEU A 144 -2.37 -11.80 6.55
N ILE A 145 -2.39 -11.03 7.64
CA ILE A 145 -3.62 -10.46 8.19
C ILE A 145 -4.25 -9.45 7.22
N ARG A 146 -3.44 -8.59 6.59
CA ARG A 146 -3.91 -7.63 5.57
C ARG A 146 -4.52 -8.34 4.36
N ARG A 147 -3.80 -9.33 3.83
CA ARG A 147 -4.14 -9.99 2.57
C ARG A 147 -5.26 -11.00 2.71
N TYR A 148 -5.19 -11.87 3.71
CA TYR A 148 -6.09 -13.02 3.86
C TYR A 148 -6.99 -12.98 5.11
N GLY A 149 -6.71 -12.07 6.05
CA GLY A 149 -7.46 -11.97 7.30
C GLY A 149 -7.52 -13.30 8.05
N SER A 150 -8.71 -13.70 8.50
CA SER A 150 -8.91 -14.95 9.24
C SER A 150 -8.67 -16.22 8.41
N GLN A 151 -8.69 -16.14 7.07
CA GLN A 151 -8.48 -17.31 6.21
C GLN A 151 -7.04 -17.83 6.28
N ALA A 152 -6.10 -16.99 6.72
CA ALA A 152 -4.71 -17.35 6.92
C ALA A 152 -4.53 -18.39 8.03
N PHE A 153 -5.42 -18.45 9.02
CA PHE A 153 -5.36 -19.44 10.09
C PHE A 153 -5.42 -20.88 9.51
N PRO A 154 -4.59 -21.83 9.99
CA PRO A 154 -3.70 -21.80 11.16
C PRO A 154 -2.29 -21.23 10.89
N PHE A 155 -2.13 -20.42 9.86
CA PHE A 155 -0.88 -19.75 9.45
C PHE A 155 0.26 -20.71 9.10
N THR A 156 -0.05 -21.99 8.87
CA THR A 156 0.95 -22.98 8.47
C THR A 156 1.47 -22.67 7.08
N PRO A 157 2.73 -23.02 6.76
CA PRO A 157 3.27 -22.86 5.41
C PRO A 157 2.42 -23.54 4.33
N SER A 158 1.75 -24.67 4.63
CA SER A 158 0.81 -25.30 3.68
C SER A 158 -0.40 -24.42 3.42
N ARG A 159 -1.04 -23.92 4.49
CA ARG A 159 -2.23 -23.08 4.36
C ARG A 159 -1.94 -21.80 3.56
N ILE A 160 -0.79 -21.18 3.80
CA ILE A 160 -0.39 -19.99 3.05
C ILE A 160 -0.13 -20.31 1.56
N ARG A 161 0.49 -21.46 1.25
CA ARG A 161 0.65 -21.91 -0.15
C ARG A 161 -0.69 -22.17 -0.85
N GLU A 162 -1.65 -22.75 -0.15
CA GLU A 162 -3.01 -22.97 -0.67
C GLU A 162 -3.67 -21.64 -1.04
N LEU A 163 -3.64 -20.66 -0.12
CA LEU A 163 -4.21 -19.33 -0.36
C LEU A 163 -3.55 -18.61 -1.55
N ILE A 164 -2.22 -18.70 -1.68
CA ILE A 164 -1.48 -18.13 -2.82
C ILE A 164 -1.91 -18.82 -4.12
N ALA A 165 -2.09 -20.14 -4.12
CA ALA A 165 -2.53 -20.89 -5.28
C ALA A 165 -3.98 -20.56 -5.67
N GLU A 166 -4.87 -20.41 -4.69
CA GLU A 166 -6.25 -19.96 -4.88
C GLU A 166 -6.30 -18.56 -5.49
N GLU A 167 -5.50 -17.61 -4.97
CA GLU A 167 -5.40 -16.26 -5.50
C GLU A 167 -4.92 -16.26 -6.96
N LYS A 168 -3.86 -17.03 -7.25
CA LYS A 168 -3.35 -17.18 -8.60
C LYS A 168 -4.40 -17.77 -9.55
N ALA A 169 -5.11 -18.81 -9.14
CA ALA A 169 -6.19 -19.41 -9.94
C ALA A 169 -7.34 -18.41 -10.19
N ASN A 170 -7.66 -17.58 -9.21
CA ASN A 170 -8.65 -16.51 -9.35
C ASN A 170 -8.19 -15.44 -10.37
N GLN A 171 -6.92 -15.04 -10.34
CA GLN A 171 -6.32 -14.11 -11.31
C GLN A 171 -6.28 -14.72 -12.73
N ASP A 172 -5.78 -15.95 -12.85
CA ASP A 172 -5.69 -16.68 -14.12
C ASP A 172 -7.08 -16.90 -14.75
N SER A 173 -8.13 -17.04 -13.93
CA SER A 173 -9.52 -17.20 -14.38
C SER A 173 -10.38 -15.92 -14.29
N GLN A 174 -9.77 -14.77 -13.99
CA GLN A 174 -10.44 -13.47 -13.86
C GLN A 174 -11.22 -13.11 -15.13
N THR A 175 -12.44 -12.61 -14.95
CA THR A 175 -13.24 -11.93 -15.98
C THR A 175 -13.88 -10.70 -15.36
N LEU A 176 -14.40 -9.78 -16.16
CA LEU A 176 -15.04 -8.57 -15.65
C LEU A 176 -16.28 -8.90 -14.81
N GLU A 177 -17.06 -9.91 -15.22
CA GLU A 177 -18.25 -10.37 -14.52
C GLU A 177 -17.89 -10.97 -13.17
N LYS A 178 -16.86 -11.82 -13.09
CA LYS A 178 -16.41 -12.38 -11.81
C LYS A 178 -15.95 -11.30 -10.82
N LEU A 179 -15.40 -10.19 -11.32
CA LEU A 179 -14.98 -9.07 -10.48
C LEU A 179 -16.16 -8.25 -9.98
N LEU A 180 -17.07 -7.86 -10.88
CA LEU A 180 -18.11 -6.87 -10.57
C LEU A 180 -19.41 -7.50 -10.06
N ALA A 181 -19.69 -8.74 -10.43
CA ALA A 181 -20.87 -9.46 -9.96
C ALA A 181 -20.63 -9.98 -8.54
N THR A 182 -21.61 -9.81 -7.66
CA THR A 182 -21.52 -10.31 -6.27
C THR A 182 -22.90 -10.69 -5.78
N ASN A 183 -23.03 -11.86 -5.13
CA ASN A 183 -24.30 -12.32 -4.53
C ASN A 183 -25.50 -12.27 -5.49
N GLY A 184 -25.31 -12.63 -6.76
CA GLY A 184 -26.35 -12.60 -7.79
C GLY A 184 -26.62 -11.22 -8.40
N ARG A 185 -25.97 -10.14 -7.94
CA ARG A 185 -25.99 -8.84 -8.61
C ARG A 185 -25.18 -8.92 -9.90
N ASP A 186 -25.79 -8.51 -11.00
CA ASP A 186 -25.20 -8.48 -12.35
C ASP A 186 -25.22 -7.08 -12.99
N TYR A 187 -25.37 -6.02 -12.19
CA TYR A 187 -25.47 -4.64 -12.64
C TYR A 187 -24.59 -3.66 -11.86
N VAL A 188 -24.35 -2.51 -12.49
CA VAL A 188 -23.75 -1.28 -11.94
C VAL A 188 -24.79 -0.14 -11.99
N ILE A 189 -24.51 0.98 -11.34
CA ILE A 189 -25.38 2.16 -11.28
C ILE A 189 -24.81 3.29 -12.13
N ASP A 190 -25.66 3.85 -12.99
CA ASP A 190 -25.45 5.10 -13.70
C ASP A 190 -26.48 6.12 -13.18
N HIS A 191 -26.07 6.94 -12.19
CA HIS A 191 -26.90 7.99 -11.58
C HIS A 191 -28.37 7.61 -11.33
N GLY A 192 -28.61 6.44 -10.72
CA GLY A 192 -29.94 5.92 -10.38
C GLY A 192 -30.52 4.91 -11.37
N LYS A 193 -29.89 4.72 -12.54
CA LYS A 193 -30.24 3.70 -13.52
C LYS A 193 -29.34 2.47 -13.36
N GLN A 194 -29.94 1.27 -13.41
CA GLN A 194 -29.17 0.03 -13.45
C GLN A 194 -28.65 -0.23 -14.87
N VAL A 195 -27.37 -0.58 -14.97
CA VAL A 195 -26.70 -0.96 -16.22
C VAL A 195 -26.15 -2.38 -16.06
N PRO A 196 -26.51 -3.33 -16.93
CA PRO A 196 -25.97 -4.68 -16.87
C PRO A 196 -24.45 -4.70 -17.03
N ILE A 197 -23.75 -5.52 -16.23
CA ILE A 197 -22.29 -5.68 -16.32
C ILE A 197 -21.87 -6.20 -17.69
N SER A 198 -22.72 -7.00 -18.35
CA SER A 198 -22.49 -7.48 -19.71
C SER A 198 -22.28 -6.35 -20.73
N ASN A 199 -22.83 -5.15 -20.50
CA ASN A 199 -22.61 -3.98 -21.36
C ASN A 199 -21.20 -3.38 -21.24
N LEU A 200 -20.44 -3.79 -20.22
CA LEU A 200 -19.07 -3.34 -19.96
C LEU A 200 -18.03 -4.32 -20.51
N VAL A 201 -18.43 -5.55 -20.84
CA VAL A 201 -17.54 -6.57 -21.40
C VAL A 201 -16.99 -6.10 -22.75
N GLY A 202 -15.69 -6.27 -22.97
CA GLY A 202 -15.00 -5.76 -24.16
C GLY A 202 -14.50 -4.32 -24.05
N LYS A 203 -14.84 -3.58 -22.97
CA LYS A 203 -14.32 -2.23 -22.71
C LYS A 203 -13.08 -2.29 -21.82
N THR A 204 -12.26 -1.25 -21.92
CA THR A 204 -11.22 -0.96 -20.91
C THR A 204 -11.88 -0.28 -19.72
N ILE A 205 -11.78 -0.88 -18.53
CA ILE A 205 -12.45 -0.42 -17.32
C ILE A 205 -11.42 0.11 -16.31
N GLY A 206 -11.61 1.33 -15.83
CA GLY A 206 -10.94 1.84 -14.65
C GLY A 206 -11.75 1.57 -13.39
N LEU A 207 -11.32 0.66 -12.51
CA LEU A 207 -11.91 0.50 -11.18
C LEU A 207 -11.32 1.55 -10.24
N PHE A 208 -12.14 2.52 -9.85
CA PHE A 208 -11.71 3.70 -9.09
C PHE A 208 -12.13 3.60 -7.62
N PHE A 209 -11.17 3.32 -6.74
CA PHE A 209 -11.35 3.26 -5.30
C PHE A 209 -11.11 4.63 -4.68
N SER A 210 -12.16 5.20 -4.08
CA SER A 210 -12.12 6.55 -3.48
C SER A 210 -13.18 6.70 -2.38
N ALA A 211 -13.07 7.77 -1.60
CA ALA A 211 -14.01 8.16 -0.55
C ALA A 211 -14.08 9.70 -0.46
N LEU A 212 -15.23 10.22 -0.02
CA LEU A 212 -15.48 11.67 0.10
C LEU A 212 -14.60 12.31 1.17
N SER A 213 -14.38 11.61 2.29
CA SER A 213 -13.74 12.14 3.50
C SER A 213 -12.20 12.21 3.42
N TYR A 214 -11.59 12.25 2.23
CA TYR A 214 -10.13 12.22 2.07
C TYR A 214 -9.61 13.28 1.07
N PRO A 215 -8.87 14.32 1.51
CA PRO A 215 -8.43 15.40 0.63
C PRO A 215 -7.62 14.98 -0.62
N PRO A 216 -6.72 13.96 -0.54
CA PRO A 216 -6.04 13.44 -1.74
C PRO A 216 -7.00 12.88 -2.80
N CYS A 217 -8.16 12.35 -2.40
CA CYS A 217 -9.18 11.85 -3.32
C CYS A 217 -9.77 12.99 -4.15
N ALA A 218 -10.13 14.11 -3.53
CA ALA A 218 -10.75 15.24 -4.23
C ALA A 218 -9.91 15.74 -5.40
N LYS A 219 -8.60 15.99 -5.18
CA LYS A 219 -7.69 16.46 -6.24
C LYS A 219 -7.60 15.47 -7.40
N PHE A 220 -7.45 14.18 -7.11
CA PHE A 220 -7.32 13.16 -8.14
C PHE A 220 -8.64 12.94 -8.89
N THR A 221 -9.78 12.95 -8.21
CA THR A 221 -11.11 12.82 -8.83
C THR A 221 -11.34 13.90 -9.88
N SER A 222 -11.05 15.17 -9.59
CA SER A 222 -11.20 16.26 -10.56
C SER A 222 -10.32 16.06 -11.80
N ARG A 223 -9.06 15.62 -11.60
CA ARG A 223 -8.13 15.32 -12.70
C ARG A 223 -8.62 14.15 -13.55
N LEU A 224 -9.05 13.07 -12.90
CA LEU A 224 -9.57 11.87 -13.55
C LEU A 224 -10.83 12.18 -14.35
N ALA A 225 -11.74 13.01 -13.82
CA ALA A 225 -12.95 13.43 -14.52
C ALA A 225 -12.67 14.26 -15.77
N SER A 226 -11.61 15.07 -15.78
CA SER A 226 -11.15 15.78 -16.98
C SER A 226 -10.65 14.80 -18.05
N ILE A 227 -9.76 13.89 -17.67
CA ILE A 227 -9.18 12.91 -18.59
C ILE A 227 -10.23 11.94 -19.12
N TYR A 228 -11.14 11.48 -18.27
CA TYR A 228 -12.25 10.62 -18.65
C TYR A 228 -13.10 11.26 -19.75
N ARG A 229 -13.50 12.54 -19.59
CA ARG A 229 -14.27 13.25 -20.63
C ARG A 229 -13.51 13.32 -21.95
N ASN A 230 -12.22 13.71 -21.91
CA ASN A 230 -11.38 13.77 -23.11
C ASN A 230 -11.22 12.41 -23.81
N LEU A 231 -11.08 11.33 -23.03
CA LEU A 231 -11.00 9.98 -23.57
C LEU A 231 -12.33 9.55 -24.18
N ARG A 232 -13.46 9.82 -23.52
CA ARG A 232 -14.80 9.45 -24.01
C ARG A 232 -15.19 10.15 -25.31
N GLU A 233 -14.69 11.36 -25.56
CA GLU A 233 -14.87 12.04 -26.84
C GLU A 233 -14.18 11.31 -28.02
N LYS A 234 -13.09 10.59 -27.74
CA LYS A 234 -12.23 9.96 -28.76
C LYS A 234 -12.32 8.43 -28.79
N HIS A 235 -12.74 7.83 -27.67
CA HIS A 235 -12.71 6.40 -27.39
C HIS A 235 -13.93 6.02 -26.55
N ASP A 236 -14.94 5.45 -27.20
CA ASP A 236 -16.17 4.97 -26.54
C ASP A 236 -15.99 3.66 -25.73
N GLN A 237 -14.83 3.02 -25.89
CA GLN A 237 -14.44 1.76 -25.23
C GLN A 237 -13.78 1.95 -23.86
N PHE A 238 -13.73 3.17 -23.32
CA PHE A 238 -13.23 3.42 -21.96
C PHE A 238 -14.38 3.74 -21.01
N GLU A 239 -14.40 3.12 -19.84
CA GLU A 239 -15.37 3.40 -18.78
C GLU A 239 -14.70 3.36 -17.41
N ILE A 240 -15.21 4.12 -16.45
CA ILE A 240 -14.77 4.08 -15.06
C ILE A 240 -15.90 3.53 -14.21
N VAL A 241 -15.58 2.58 -13.33
CA VAL A 241 -16.49 2.06 -12.31
C VAL A 241 -15.99 2.53 -10.95
N PHE A 242 -16.73 3.43 -10.31
CA PHE A 242 -16.48 3.87 -8.95
C PHE A 242 -16.75 2.75 -7.94
N VAL A 243 -15.79 2.52 -7.06
CA VAL A 243 -15.87 1.60 -5.93
C VAL A 243 -15.66 2.43 -4.66
N SER A 244 -16.75 2.72 -3.96
CA SER A 244 -16.68 3.55 -2.75
C SER A 244 -16.08 2.79 -1.58
N VAL A 245 -15.16 3.46 -0.91
CA VAL A 245 -14.54 3.07 0.37
C VAL A 245 -15.14 3.89 1.53
N ASP A 246 -16.22 4.64 1.27
CA ASP A 246 -16.94 5.35 2.31
C ASP A 246 -17.56 4.39 3.32
N LYS A 247 -17.77 4.87 4.55
CA LYS A 247 -18.27 4.04 5.66
C LYS A 247 -19.80 3.94 5.69
N ASP A 248 -20.47 4.78 4.92
CA ASP A 248 -21.93 4.89 4.89
C ASP A 248 -22.45 5.29 3.49
N GLU A 249 -23.72 4.97 3.24
CA GLU A 249 -24.38 5.18 1.96
C GLU A 249 -24.61 6.67 1.63
N SER A 250 -24.72 7.54 2.65
CA SER A 250 -24.87 8.99 2.44
C SER A 250 -23.60 9.58 1.87
N SER A 251 -22.45 9.26 2.47
CA SER A 251 -21.13 9.66 2.00
C SER A 251 -20.86 9.14 0.58
N TYR A 252 -21.22 7.87 0.30
CA TYR A 252 -21.19 7.30 -1.05
C TYR A 252 -21.99 8.13 -2.05
N SER A 253 -23.26 8.41 -1.73
CA SER A 253 -24.18 9.11 -2.62
C SER A 253 -23.69 10.53 -2.93
N GLN A 254 -23.17 11.23 -1.93
CA GLN A 254 -22.59 12.55 -2.08
C GLN A 254 -21.28 12.53 -2.89
N SER A 255 -20.42 11.52 -2.70
CA SER A 255 -19.21 11.37 -3.52
C SER A 255 -19.54 11.12 -4.99
N PHE A 256 -20.52 10.25 -5.23
CA PHE A 256 -20.88 9.80 -6.56
C PHE A 256 -21.64 10.84 -7.39
N SER A 257 -22.38 11.76 -6.75
CA SER A 257 -23.30 12.67 -7.46
C SER A 257 -22.62 13.59 -8.48
N GLU A 258 -21.34 13.92 -8.29
CA GLU A 258 -20.58 14.82 -9.17
C GLU A 258 -19.67 14.07 -10.17
N MET A 259 -19.58 12.74 -10.06
CA MET A 259 -18.69 11.93 -10.89
C MET A 259 -19.31 11.65 -12.26
N PRO A 260 -18.59 11.77 -13.38
CA PRO A 260 -19.16 11.60 -14.73
C PRO A 260 -19.26 10.13 -15.22
N TRP A 261 -19.08 9.18 -14.32
CA TRP A 261 -18.93 7.74 -14.64
C TRP A 261 -19.91 6.90 -13.82
N ILE A 262 -19.87 5.58 -13.99
CA ILE A 262 -20.76 4.64 -13.30
C ILE A 262 -20.17 4.15 -11.96
N ALA A 263 -20.98 3.54 -11.10
CA ALA A 263 -20.55 3.04 -9.79
C ALA A 263 -21.06 1.62 -9.50
N LEU A 264 -20.32 0.89 -8.67
CA LEU A 264 -20.90 -0.27 -7.98
C LEU A 264 -21.91 0.21 -6.94
N PRO A 265 -23.08 -0.45 -6.80
CA PRO A 265 -23.96 -0.22 -5.65
C PRO A 265 -23.21 -0.30 -4.33
N TYR A 266 -23.55 0.60 -3.40
CA TYR A 266 -22.94 0.65 -2.08
C TYR A 266 -23.08 -0.68 -1.35
N ASN A 267 -21.95 -1.33 -1.08
CA ASN A 267 -21.88 -2.57 -0.32
C ASN A 267 -20.47 -2.71 0.27
N VAL A 268 -20.36 -2.58 1.59
CA VAL A 268 -19.09 -2.62 2.30
C VAL A 268 -18.34 -3.94 2.08
N GLU A 269 -19.06 -5.06 2.07
CA GLU A 269 -18.45 -6.38 1.89
C GLU A 269 -17.94 -6.59 0.46
N SER A 270 -18.69 -6.19 -0.57
CA SER A 270 -18.21 -6.20 -1.96
C SER A 270 -16.97 -5.32 -2.13
N THR A 271 -16.95 -4.12 -1.55
CA THR A 271 -15.77 -3.24 -1.57
C THR A 271 -14.58 -3.91 -0.88
N LYS A 272 -14.76 -4.50 0.32
CA LYS A 272 -13.69 -5.21 1.03
C LYS A 272 -13.13 -6.37 0.21
N LEU A 273 -13.98 -7.15 -0.46
CA LEU A 273 -13.55 -8.26 -1.33
C LEU A 273 -12.69 -7.76 -2.49
N LEU A 274 -13.13 -6.70 -3.19
CA LEU A 274 -12.37 -6.10 -4.28
C LEU A 274 -11.05 -5.47 -3.80
N SER A 275 -11.09 -4.75 -2.69
CA SER A 275 -9.89 -4.16 -2.09
C SER A 275 -8.86 -5.24 -1.72
N ARG A 276 -9.28 -6.40 -1.19
CA ARG A 276 -8.38 -7.52 -0.92
C ARG A 276 -7.87 -8.19 -2.19
N TYR A 277 -8.76 -8.46 -3.15
CA TYR A 277 -8.39 -9.07 -4.43
C TYR A 277 -7.29 -8.29 -5.15
N PHE A 278 -7.40 -6.96 -5.10
CA PHE A 278 -6.44 -6.08 -5.72
C PHE A 278 -5.31 -5.61 -4.83
N ASP A 279 -5.33 -5.96 -3.54
CA ASP A 279 -4.38 -5.49 -2.54
C ASP A 279 -4.32 -3.95 -2.44
N VAL A 280 -5.49 -3.31 -2.32
CA VAL A 280 -5.63 -1.86 -2.22
C VAL A 280 -5.19 -1.39 -0.84
N GLN A 281 -3.96 -0.89 -0.75
CA GLN A 281 -3.34 -0.40 0.50
C GLN A 281 -3.69 1.06 0.85
N GLY A 282 -4.30 1.79 -0.08
CA GLY A 282 -4.65 3.19 0.12
C GLY A 282 -5.57 3.75 -0.96
N ILE A 283 -6.08 4.95 -0.74
CA ILE A 283 -6.94 5.68 -1.68
C ILE A 283 -6.39 7.11 -1.92
N PRO A 284 -6.65 7.73 -3.07
CA PRO A 284 -7.33 7.15 -4.23
C PRO A 284 -6.48 6.08 -4.95
N THR A 285 -7.11 5.04 -5.47
CA THR A 285 -6.47 3.98 -6.28
C THR A 285 -7.28 3.75 -7.55
N LEU A 286 -6.59 3.57 -8.68
CA LEU A 286 -7.22 3.30 -9.98
C LEU A 286 -6.57 2.06 -10.60
N ILE A 287 -7.38 1.04 -10.84
CA ILE A 287 -6.95 -0.24 -11.41
C ILE A 287 -7.52 -0.34 -12.81
N ILE A 288 -6.69 -0.70 -13.78
CA ILE A 288 -7.10 -0.82 -15.17
C ILE A 288 -7.32 -2.28 -15.52
N ILE A 289 -8.53 -2.57 -16.00
CA ILE A 289 -8.96 -3.87 -16.53
C ILE A 289 -9.10 -3.72 -18.04
N GLY A 290 -8.54 -4.67 -18.79
CA GLY A 290 -8.59 -4.69 -20.24
C GLY A 290 -9.93 -5.18 -20.79
N PRO A 291 -10.13 -5.03 -22.11
CA PRO A 291 -11.28 -5.58 -22.85
C PRO A 291 -11.56 -7.06 -22.61
N ASP A 292 -10.52 -7.85 -22.34
CA ASP A 292 -10.57 -9.28 -22.05
C ASP A 292 -10.98 -9.61 -20.61
N GLY A 293 -11.24 -8.58 -19.79
CA GLY A 293 -11.56 -8.72 -18.36
C GLY A 293 -10.34 -9.00 -17.48
N LYS A 294 -9.11 -8.98 -18.03
CA LYS A 294 -7.86 -9.16 -17.27
C LYS A 294 -7.33 -7.84 -16.74
N THR A 295 -6.63 -7.90 -15.61
CA THR A 295 -5.99 -6.72 -15.05
C THR A 295 -4.78 -6.36 -15.88
N ILE A 296 -4.80 -5.16 -16.45
CA ILE A 296 -3.66 -4.58 -17.16
C ILE A 296 -2.66 -4.03 -16.15
N THR A 297 -3.14 -3.26 -15.17
CA THR A 297 -2.26 -2.66 -14.15
C THR A 297 -3.03 -2.20 -12.92
N LYS A 298 -2.39 -2.30 -11.76
CA LYS A 298 -2.88 -1.71 -10.49
C LYS A 298 -2.40 -0.27 -10.29
N GLU A 299 -1.51 0.20 -11.15
CA GLU A 299 -0.83 1.51 -11.08
C GLU A 299 -1.53 2.58 -11.93
N GLY A 300 -2.82 2.41 -12.26
CA GLY A 300 -3.56 3.32 -13.14
C GLY A 300 -3.51 4.77 -12.68
N ARG A 301 -3.54 5.02 -11.36
CA ARG A 301 -3.41 6.38 -10.80
C ARG A 301 -2.07 7.02 -11.17
N ASN A 302 -0.98 6.26 -11.05
CA ASN A 302 0.36 6.73 -11.35
C ASN A 302 0.51 7.03 -12.84
N LEU A 303 -0.01 6.15 -13.70
CA LEU A 303 0.00 6.34 -15.15
C LEU A 303 -0.81 7.56 -15.59
N ILE A 304 -1.99 7.79 -15.00
CA ILE A 304 -2.81 8.98 -15.25
C ILE A 304 -2.09 10.26 -14.81
N ASN A 305 -1.42 10.24 -13.66
CA ASN A 305 -0.67 11.40 -13.19
C ASN A 305 0.54 11.72 -14.07
N LEU A 306 1.20 10.68 -14.59
CA LEU A 306 2.42 10.84 -15.39
C LEU A 306 2.14 11.15 -16.86
N HIS A 307 1.22 10.42 -17.49
CA HIS A 307 0.99 10.45 -18.93
C HIS A 307 -0.39 10.99 -19.33
N MET A 308 -1.28 11.26 -18.38
CA MET A 308 -2.64 11.74 -18.64
C MET A 308 -3.40 10.80 -19.60
N GLU A 309 -4.14 11.32 -20.57
CA GLU A 309 -4.86 10.52 -21.58
C GLU A 309 -3.92 9.70 -22.47
N MET A 310 -2.64 10.07 -22.58
CA MET A 310 -1.68 9.35 -23.42
C MET A 310 -1.40 7.94 -22.92
N ALA A 311 -1.64 7.68 -21.62
CA ALA A 311 -1.52 6.36 -21.03
C ALA A 311 -2.44 5.34 -21.70
N TYR A 312 -3.62 5.75 -22.20
CA TYR A 312 -4.57 4.86 -22.89
C TYR A 312 -3.93 4.22 -24.14
N PRO A 313 -4.15 2.92 -24.42
CA PRO A 313 -5.03 1.96 -23.72
C PRO A 313 -4.40 1.23 -22.52
N PHE A 314 -3.34 1.78 -21.94
CA PHE A 314 -2.61 1.27 -20.77
C PHE A 314 -1.88 -0.06 -21.00
N THR A 315 -1.83 -0.57 -22.24
CA THR A 315 -1.13 -1.81 -22.57
C THR A 315 0.37 -1.69 -22.35
N GLU A 316 1.04 -2.82 -22.09
CA GLU A 316 2.49 -2.84 -21.87
C GLU A 316 3.26 -2.21 -23.04
N GLU A 317 2.85 -2.46 -24.28
CA GLU A 317 3.48 -1.89 -25.48
C GLU A 317 3.33 -0.37 -25.53
N ARG A 318 2.15 0.15 -25.16
CA ARG A 318 1.90 1.60 -25.11
C ARG A 318 2.75 2.26 -24.03
N LEU A 319 2.78 1.66 -22.85
CA LEU A 319 3.56 2.18 -21.72
C LEU A 319 5.06 2.12 -22.00
N LYS A 320 5.53 1.06 -22.66
CA LYS A 320 6.91 0.96 -23.13
C LYS A 320 7.27 2.07 -24.09
N LEU A 321 6.42 2.34 -25.10
CA LEU A 321 6.62 3.44 -26.04
C LEU A 321 6.69 4.81 -25.34
N LEU A 322 5.82 5.05 -24.36
CA LEU A 322 5.83 6.31 -23.59
C LEU A 322 7.12 6.46 -22.78
N ARG A 323 7.61 5.36 -22.19
CA ARG A 323 8.87 5.34 -21.45
C ARG A 323 10.06 5.62 -22.36
N GLU A 324 10.14 4.93 -23.49
CA GLU A 324 11.21 5.14 -24.50
C GLU A 324 11.21 6.59 -25.01
N LYS A 325 10.03 7.17 -25.25
CA LYS A 325 9.93 8.59 -25.63
C LYS A 325 10.43 9.52 -24.54
N MET A 326 10.08 9.25 -23.27
CA MET A 326 10.58 10.04 -22.14
C MET A 326 12.09 9.92 -21.97
N ASP A 327 12.66 8.72 -22.16
CA ASP A 327 14.10 8.48 -22.11
C ASP A 327 14.83 9.21 -23.25
N GLU A 328 14.24 9.25 -24.45
CA GLU A 328 14.79 10.01 -25.58
C GLU A 328 14.72 11.52 -25.32
N GLU A 329 13.59 12.02 -24.81
CA GLU A 329 13.44 13.42 -24.41
C GLU A 329 14.43 13.77 -23.29
N ALA A 330 14.67 12.86 -22.33
CA ALA A 330 15.58 13.04 -21.21
C ALA A 330 17.02 13.36 -21.66
N LYS A 331 17.46 12.84 -22.81
CA LYS A 331 18.78 13.13 -23.38
C LYS A 331 19.00 14.60 -23.72
N ASN A 332 17.93 15.37 -23.91
CA ASN A 332 18.00 16.80 -24.20
C ASN A 332 18.09 17.67 -22.94
N TYR A 333 17.97 17.09 -21.75
CA TYR A 333 18.06 17.82 -20.49
C TYR A 333 19.48 17.75 -19.91
N PRO A 334 19.93 18.79 -19.20
CA PRO A 334 21.22 18.76 -18.54
C PRO A 334 21.24 17.67 -17.47
N SER A 335 22.32 16.89 -17.42
CA SER A 335 22.50 15.82 -16.42
C SER A 335 22.57 16.34 -14.98
N SER A 336 22.88 17.63 -14.80
CA SER A 336 22.90 18.32 -13.52
C SER A 336 22.55 19.79 -13.72
N LEU A 337 21.82 20.39 -12.77
CA LEU A 337 21.50 21.82 -12.77
C LEU A 337 21.44 22.42 -11.37
N ASN A 338 21.48 23.75 -11.30
CA ASN A 338 21.20 24.49 -10.07
C ASN A 338 19.74 24.94 -10.06
N HIS A 339 19.10 24.85 -8.90
CA HIS A 339 17.69 25.21 -8.73
C HIS A 339 17.54 26.36 -7.74
N ALA A 340 16.74 27.38 -8.05
CA ALA A 340 16.54 28.52 -7.16
C ALA A 340 16.01 28.13 -5.76
N GLY A 341 15.20 27.08 -5.67
CA GLY A 341 14.65 26.57 -4.41
C GLY A 341 15.61 25.70 -3.59
N HIS A 342 16.81 25.37 -4.13
CA HIS A 342 17.71 24.42 -3.46
C HIS A 342 19.20 24.71 -3.70
N ARG A 343 20.00 24.67 -2.64
CA ARG A 343 21.42 25.10 -2.68
C ARG A 343 22.37 24.12 -3.38
N HIS A 344 22.04 22.84 -3.40
CA HIS A 344 22.88 21.84 -4.06
C HIS A 344 22.48 21.65 -5.52
N ALA A 345 23.44 21.23 -6.34
CA ALA A 345 23.16 20.77 -7.68
C ALA A 345 22.22 19.57 -7.64
N LEU A 346 21.21 19.58 -8.51
CA LEU A 346 20.26 18.49 -8.69
C LEU A 346 20.68 17.70 -9.93
N ASN A 347 20.75 16.37 -9.78
CA ASN A 347 21.09 15.45 -10.86
C ASN A 347 19.81 14.92 -11.51
N LEU A 348 19.84 14.76 -12.82
CA LEU A 348 18.77 14.13 -13.56
C LEU A 348 18.78 12.62 -13.26
N VAL A 349 17.74 12.14 -12.58
CA VAL A 349 17.58 10.73 -12.19
C VAL A 349 16.34 10.13 -12.82
N SER A 350 16.38 8.81 -12.98
CA SER A 350 15.29 7.95 -13.43
C SER A 350 15.19 6.75 -12.50
N GLU A 351 14.16 5.93 -12.65
CA GLU A 351 14.02 4.66 -11.94
C GLU A 351 15.26 3.75 -12.09
N ASN A 352 15.95 3.82 -13.23
CA ASN A 352 17.15 3.03 -13.49
C ASN A 352 18.46 3.67 -12.95
N SER A 353 18.40 4.91 -12.48
CA SER A 353 19.58 5.68 -12.02
C SER A 353 19.42 6.23 -10.60
N GLY A 354 18.60 5.58 -9.78
CA GLY A 354 18.44 5.90 -8.35
C GLY A 354 17.25 6.81 -8.01
N GLY A 355 16.44 7.18 -9.01
CA GLY A 355 15.14 7.82 -8.82
C GLY A 355 14.01 6.81 -8.59
N GLY A 356 12.81 7.28 -8.33
CA GLY A 356 11.62 6.46 -8.10
C GLY A 356 10.35 7.30 -8.01
N PRO A 357 9.24 6.79 -7.47
CA PRO A 357 8.12 7.63 -7.05
C PRO A 357 8.57 8.61 -5.96
N PHE A 358 8.24 9.89 -6.12
CA PHE A 358 8.65 10.96 -5.18
C PHE A 358 7.52 11.94 -4.93
N ILE A 359 7.63 12.77 -3.88
CA ILE A 359 6.81 13.97 -3.71
C ILE A 359 7.67 15.17 -4.06
N CYS A 360 7.26 15.93 -5.07
CA CYS A 360 8.02 17.08 -5.55
C CYS A 360 8.09 18.16 -4.48
N CYS A 361 9.30 18.52 -4.03
CA CYS A 361 9.51 19.52 -2.99
C CYS A 361 9.07 20.94 -3.36
N GLU A 362 8.65 21.18 -4.61
CA GLU A 362 8.26 22.50 -5.11
C GLU A 362 6.75 22.69 -5.30
N CYS A 363 6.00 21.61 -5.51
CA CYS A 363 4.56 21.70 -5.70
C CYS A 363 3.76 20.73 -4.84
N ASP A 364 4.45 19.93 -4.01
CA ASP A 364 3.87 18.88 -3.17
C ASP A 364 3.01 17.86 -3.95
N GLU A 365 3.21 17.77 -5.27
CA GLU A 365 2.56 16.76 -6.11
C GLU A 365 3.46 15.54 -6.26
N GLN A 366 2.82 14.37 -6.30
CA GLN A 366 3.51 13.11 -6.57
C GLN A 366 4.13 13.13 -7.98
N GLY A 367 5.40 12.74 -8.07
CA GLY A 367 6.15 12.54 -9.30
C GLY A 367 6.49 11.07 -9.52
N LEU A 368 6.71 10.72 -10.78
CA LEU A 368 7.18 9.41 -11.21
C LEU A 368 8.01 9.56 -12.49
N GLY A 369 8.99 8.69 -12.70
CA GLY A 369 9.86 8.71 -13.88
C GLY A 369 11.04 9.66 -13.70
N TRP A 370 11.35 10.45 -14.73
CA TRP A 370 12.49 11.36 -14.71
C TRP A 370 12.29 12.57 -13.78
N ALA A 371 13.24 12.81 -12.90
CA ALA A 371 13.23 13.85 -11.87
C ALA A 371 14.60 14.50 -11.71
N TYR A 372 14.64 15.66 -11.04
CA TYR A 372 15.88 16.27 -10.58
C TYR A 372 16.03 16.04 -9.08
N GLN A 373 17.09 15.35 -8.66
CA GLN A 373 17.31 14.95 -7.28
C GLN A 373 18.70 15.41 -6.77
N CYS A 374 18.73 15.96 -5.56
CA CYS A 374 19.96 16.14 -4.81
C CYS A 374 20.34 14.81 -4.15
N LEU A 375 21.41 14.18 -4.64
CA LEU A 375 21.88 12.89 -4.10
C LEU A 375 22.38 12.98 -2.65
N GLY A 376 22.75 14.19 -2.18
CA GLY A 376 23.25 14.39 -0.83
C GLY A 376 22.17 14.53 0.25
N CYS A 377 21.00 15.08 -0.09
CA CYS A 377 19.95 15.36 0.89
C CYS A 377 18.54 14.89 0.49
N GLY A 378 18.39 14.23 -0.67
CA GLY A 378 17.12 13.68 -1.14
C GLY A 378 16.10 14.72 -1.59
N TYR A 379 16.50 15.98 -1.82
CA TYR A 379 15.61 17.01 -2.36
C TYR A 379 15.28 16.67 -3.81
N GLU A 380 14.00 16.48 -4.14
CA GLU A 380 13.58 15.95 -5.44
C GLU A 380 12.40 16.74 -6.03
N ILE A 381 12.50 17.09 -7.31
CA ILE A 381 11.51 17.92 -8.01
C ILE A 381 11.18 17.37 -9.41
N HIS A 382 9.98 17.69 -9.89
CA HIS A 382 9.63 17.41 -11.29
C HIS A 382 10.50 18.21 -12.24
N ARG A 383 10.74 17.69 -13.45
CA ARG A 383 11.37 18.43 -14.56
C ARG A 383 10.71 19.78 -14.83
N LYS A 384 9.38 19.84 -14.76
CA LYS A 384 8.58 21.08 -14.95
C LYS A 384 8.72 22.10 -13.81
N CYS A 385 9.23 21.70 -12.65
CA CYS A 385 9.36 22.54 -11.47
C CYS A 385 10.75 23.19 -11.34
N VAL A 386 11.65 22.93 -12.30
CA VAL A 386 12.97 23.56 -12.34
C VAL A 386 12.80 25.06 -12.55
N ARG A 387 13.27 25.85 -11.58
CA ARG A 387 13.48 27.29 -11.68
C ARG A 387 14.96 27.60 -11.74
N GLU A 388 15.37 28.32 -12.77
CA GLU A 388 16.75 28.77 -12.95
C GLU A 388 17.16 29.75 -11.83
N VAL A 389 18.43 29.71 -11.45
CA VAL A 389 19.01 30.69 -10.54
C VAL A 389 19.29 31.95 -11.34
N GLU A 390 18.60 33.06 -11.07
CA GLU A 390 18.92 34.34 -11.69
C GLU A 390 20.38 34.74 -11.37
N GLY A 391 21.23 34.71 -12.39
CA GLY A 391 22.63 35.09 -12.26
C GLY A 391 22.76 36.60 -12.08
N LYS A 392 23.32 37.02 -10.95
CA LYS A 392 24.04 38.30 -10.87
C LYS A 392 25.09 38.31 -11.98
N GLY A 393 24.98 39.30 -12.88
CA GLY A 393 25.95 39.53 -13.92
C GLY A 393 27.36 39.60 -13.34
N THR A 394 28.26 38.78 -13.89
CA THR A 394 29.70 38.98 -13.78
C THR A 394 30.18 39.47 -15.14
N SER A 395 30.76 40.65 -15.09
CA SER A 395 31.43 41.36 -16.17
C SER A 395 32.67 40.60 -16.68
N GLU A 396 33.06 40.94 -17.91
CA GLU A 396 34.36 40.70 -18.57
C GLU A 396 34.55 39.37 -19.33
N ASN A 397 34.22 39.38 -20.63
CA ASN A 397 35.24 39.53 -21.69
C ASN A 397 34.59 39.44 -23.08
N SER A 398 34.40 40.58 -23.73
CA SER A 398 34.07 40.66 -25.16
C SER A 398 35.37 40.85 -25.95
N PRO A 399 35.69 40.00 -26.95
CA PRO A 399 36.64 40.38 -27.98
C PRO A 399 35.95 41.35 -28.96
N LEU A 400 36.55 42.53 -29.13
CA LEU A 400 36.16 43.52 -30.15
C LEU A 400 36.16 42.90 -31.56
N PRO A 401 35.18 43.25 -32.43
CA PRO A 401 35.20 42.83 -33.82
C PRO A 401 36.27 43.62 -34.60
N LYS A 402 37.09 42.90 -35.38
CA LYS A 402 37.98 43.48 -36.38
C LYS A 402 37.15 44.15 -37.47
N SER A 403 37.49 45.40 -37.76
CA SER A 403 37.06 46.13 -38.94
C SER A 403 37.59 45.43 -40.21
N SER A 404 36.70 45.18 -41.16
CA SER A 404 37.07 44.92 -42.56
C SER A 404 36.27 45.87 -43.44
N SER A 405 37.01 46.82 -43.99
CA SER A 405 36.65 47.79 -45.02
C SER A 405 36.75 47.20 -46.42
N GLY A 406 35.90 47.69 -47.33
CA GLY A 406 36.01 47.58 -48.81
C GLY A 406 35.11 46.49 -49.40
N LEU A 407 34.25 46.74 -50.38
CA LEU A 407 34.02 47.86 -51.30
C LEU A 407 32.53 47.91 -51.66
#